data_AF-A0AAW7CYM6-F1
#
_entry.id   AF-A0AAW7CYM6-F1
#
_cell.length_a   1.000
_cell.length_b   1.000
_cell.length_c   1.000
_cell.angle_alpha   90.00
_cell.angle_beta   90.00
_cell.angle_gamma   90.00
#
_symmetry.space_group_name_H-M   'P 1'
#
loop_
_entity.id
_entity.type
_entity.pdbx_description
1 polymer ?
#
loop_
_entity_poly.entity_id
_entity_poly.type
_entity_poly.pdbx_seq_one_letter_code
_entity_poly.pdbx_strand_id
1 'polypeptide(L)'
;MKKLIGLMCLCLVGLVSCSKDDNKDDDVDPIFELEYKPLKSLKELETNDTYYYAGIKIGDRKVGLLPSNSTSCTRHDRIHAKFGNNTLNYIVFYRNGRGCDGVQEVRLVKNVLENDGILHTVVLGSLDKLDKLVIDDEGRIPLEIGFQGEYLRIEDRMSNYKRTKQNEKVYLYFEKISL
;
A
#
# COMPACT_ATOMS: atom_id res chain seq x y z
N MET A 1 -64.34 25.03 -12.17
CA MET A 1 -65.16 25.05 -10.95
C MET A 1 -64.80 23.84 -10.10
N LYS A 2 -64.68 24.05 -8.79
CA LYS A 2 -64.55 23.13 -7.63
C LYS A 2 -65.04 21.69 -7.92
N LYS A 3 -64.40 20.60 -7.47
CA LYS A 3 -64.27 20.21 -6.05
C LYS A 3 -63.19 19.14 -5.82
N LEU A 4 -62.64 19.20 -4.62
CA LEU A 4 -61.68 18.34 -3.94
C LEU A 4 -62.40 17.18 -3.18
N ILE A 5 -61.64 16.14 -2.79
CA ILE A 5 -61.88 15.14 -1.70
C ILE A 5 -62.75 13.92 -2.10
N GLY A 6 -62.43 12.66 -1.81
CA GLY A 6 -61.38 12.03 -0.98
C GLY A 6 -61.35 10.51 -1.25
N LEU A 7 -60.16 9.89 -1.17
CA LEU A 7 -59.75 8.99 -0.08
C LEU A 7 -60.50 7.65 -0.03
N MET A 8 -59.87 6.58 -0.56
CA MET A 8 -59.82 5.30 0.15
C MET A 8 -58.61 4.48 -0.30
N CYS A 9 -57.68 4.30 0.63
CA CYS A 9 -56.63 3.30 0.60
C CYS A 9 -57.20 1.90 0.37
N LEU A 10 -56.51 1.08 -0.42
CA LEU A 10 -56.32 -0.33 -0.07
C LEU A 10 -54.91 -0.75 -0.49
N CYS A 11 -54.03 -0.80 0.50
CA CYS A 11 -52.69 -1.34 0.41
C CYS A 11 -52.77 -2.85 0.23
N LEU A 12 -52.23 -3.36 -0.88
CA LEU A 12 -51.80 -4.75 -1.01
C LEU A 12 -50.37 -4.73 -1.54
N VAL A 13 -49.44 -4.28 -0.68
CA VAL A 13 -48.02 -4.53 -0.88
C VAL A 13 -47.81 -5.98 -0.46
N GLY A 14 -47.71 -6.87 -1.45
CA GLY A 14 -47.27 -8.24 -1.23
C GLY A 14 -45.91 -8.20 -0.52
N LEU A 15 -45.89 -8.72 0.71
CA LEU A 15 -44.68 -9.03 1.44
C LEU A 15 -43.99 -10.18 0.71
N VAL A 16 -43.19 -9.84 -0.31
CA VAL A 16 -42.10 -10.72 -0.73
C VAL A 16 -41.11 -10.66 0.41
N SER A 17 -41.25 -11.64 1.31
CA SER A 17 -40.27 -11.96 2.33
C SER A 17 -38.99 -12.44 1.62
N CYS A 18 -38.21 -11.48 1.13
CA CYS A 18 -36.78 -11.70 0.94
C CYS A 18 -36.19 -11.79 2.34
N SER A 19 -35.97 -13.03 2.76
CA SER A 19 -35.08 -13.43 3.84
C SER A 19 -33.91 -12.45 3.91
N LYS A 20 -33.84 -11.70 5.01
CA LYS A 20 -32.60 -11.03 5.39
C LYS A 20 -31.59 -12.14 5.67
N ASP A 21 -30.73 -12.40 4.69
CA ASP A 21 -29.48 -13.10 4.92
C ASP A 21 -28.61 -12.19 5.78
N ASP A 22 -28.65 -12.41 7.10
CA ASP A 22 -27.87 -11.69 8.12
C ASP A 22 -26.38 -12.13 8.14
N ASN A 23 -25.86 -12.64 7.02
CA ASN A 23 -24.45 -13.03 6.85
C ASN A 23 -23.89 -12.44 5.54
N LYS A 24 -23.86 -11.12 5.47
CA LYS A 24 -22.87 -10.41 4.65
C LYS A 24 -22.02 -9.60 5.60
N ASP A 25 -21.07 -10.27 6.24
CA ASP A 25 -19.81 -9.58 6.52
C ASP A 25 -19.31 -9.19 5.13
N ASP A 26 -19.54 -7.94 4.75
CA ASP A 26 -19.02 -7.39 3.51
C ASP A 26 -17.50 -7.65 3.57
N ASP A 27 -17.01 -8.55 2.70
CA ASP A 27 -15.62 -9.02 2.65
C ASP A 27 -14.68 -7.93 2.09
N VAL A 28 -14.94 -6.69 2.48
CA VAL A 28 -14.32 -5.45 2.02
C VAL A 28 -12.98 -5.32 2.74
N ASP A 29 -11.94 -4.97 1.99
CA ASP A 29 -10.63 -4.61 2.52
C ASP A 29 -10.63 -3.10 2.81
N PRO A 30 -10.74 -2.67 4.08
CA PRO A 30 -10.98 -1.27 4.42
C PRO A 30 -9.81 -0.35 4.05
N ILE A 31 -8.63 -0.89 3.74
CA ILE A 31 -7.47 -0.10 3.32
C ILE A 31 -7.32 -0.12 1.81
N PHE A 32 -7.47 -1.28 1.17
CA PHE A 32 -7.33 -1.38 -0.29
C PHE A 32 -8.45 -0.71 -1.06
N GLU A 33 -9.64 -0.60 -0.46
CA GLU A 33 -10.82 0.07 -1.06
C GLU A 33 -10.80 1.60 -0.90
N LEU A 34 -9.84 2.15 -0.15
CA LEU A 34 -9.65 3.60 -0.09
C LEU A 34 -9.28 4.15 -1.48
N GLU A 35 -9.39 5.45 -1.68
CA GLU A 35 -8.95 6.05 -2.94
C GLU A 35 -7.43 5.87 -3.12
N TYR A 36 -7.02 5.34 -4.27
CA TYR A 36 -5.62 5.33 -4.69
C TYR A 36 -5.29 6.59 -5.47
N LYS A 37 -4.29 7.34 -4.99
CA LYS A 37 -3.76 8.55 -5.61
C LYS A 37 -2.34 8.28 -6.09
N PRO A 38 -2.11 8.12 -7.40
CA PRO A 38 -0.77 7.90 -7.92
C PRO A 38 0.13 9.10 -7.61
N LEU A 39 1.38 8.83 -7.25
CA LEU A 39 2.38 9.88 -7.00
C LEU A 39 2.71 10.59 -8.32
N LYS A 40 2.64 11.91 -8.41
CA LYS A 40 2.93 12.69 -9.65
C LYS A 40 4.33 13.26 -9.66
N SER A 41 4.93 13.41 -8.49
CA SER A 41 6.33 13.78 -8.33
C SER A 41 6.87 13.20 -7.03
N LEU A 42 8.15 12.83 -7.02
CA LEU A 42 8.81 12.48 -5.76
C LEU A 42 8.71 13.60 -4.74
N LYS A 43 8.61 14.88 -5.18
CA LYS A 43 8.47 16.05 -4.29
C LYS A 43 7.21 16.04 -3.42
N GLU A 44 6.22 15.21 -3.75
CA GLU A 44 5.03 15.01 -2.91
C GLU A 44 5.31 14.18 -1.66
N LEU A 45 6.40 13.42 -1.64
CA LEU A 45 6.96 12.91 -0.39
C LEU A 45 7.70 14.12 0.23
N GLU A 46 7.33 14.63 1.40
CA GLU A 46 7.99 15.85 1.89
C GLU A 46 9.46 15.58 2.23
N THR A 47 10.32 16.60 2.04
CA THR A 47 11.74 16.50 2.37
C THR A 47 11.90 16.26 3.87
N ASN A 48 12.58 15.16 4.23
CA ASN A 48 12.78 14.68 5.61
C ASN A 48 11.58 13.99 6.27
N ASP A 49 10.51 13.71 5.53
CA ASP A 49 9.50 12.80 6.04
C ASP A 49 10.09 11.40 6.26
N THR A 50 9.68 10.81 7.38
CA THR A 50 9.89 9.39 7.66
C THR A 50 8.54 8.67 7.58
N TYR A 51 8.46 7.72 6.67
CA TYR A 51 7.29 6.86 6.51
C TYR A 51 7.58 5.51 7.19
N TYR A 52 6.86 5.18 8.25
CA TYR A 52 7.06 3.96 9.03
C TYR A 52 6.20 2.82 8.49
N TYR A 53 6.74 1.61 8.45
CA TYR A 53 6.03 0.45 7.94
C TYR A 53 4.78 0.17 8.77
N ALA A 54 3.65 0.08 8.07
CA ALA A 54 2.33 -0.11 8.66
C ALA A 54 1.71 -1.43 8.26
N GLY A 55 2.05 -2.00 7.10
CA GLY A 55 1.45 -3.25 6.68
C GLY A 55 1.85 -3.72 5.29
N ILE A 56 1.23 -4.83 4.89
CA ILE A 56 1.49 -5.47 3.60
C ILE A 56 0.19 -6.04 3.01
N LYS A 57 0.06 -5.94 1.69
CA LYS A 57 -0.93 -6.68 0.91
C LYS A 57 -0.24 -7.70 0.02
N ILE A 58 -0.72 -8.94 0.02
CA ILE A 58 -0.14 -10.05 -0.76
C ILE A 58 -1.21 -10.62 -1.69
N GLY A 59 -1.07 -10.36 -2.99
CA GLY A 59 -2.02 -10.80 -4.01
C GLY A 59 -3.45 -10.36 -3.67
N ASP A 60 -4.37 -11.32 -3.69
CA ASP A 60 -5.80 -11.10 -3.45
C ASP A 60 -6.18 -11.05 -1.97
N ARG A 61 -5.22 -11.24 -1.05
CA ARG A 61 -5.48 -11.16 0.39
C ARG A 61 -5.78 -9.72 0.82
N LYS A 62 -6.57 -9.58 1.89
CA LYS A 62 -6.75 -8.30 2.55
C LYS A 62 -5.42 -7.72 3.04
N VAL A 63 -5.32 -6.40 3.10
CA VAL A 63 -4.21 -5.67 3.70
C VAL A 63 -4.07 -6.10 5.16
N GLY A 64 -2.90 -6.61 5.52
CA GLY A 64 -2.53 -6.90 6.90
C GLY A 64 -1.79 -5.72 7.50
N LEU A 65 -2.43 -5.01 8.43
CA LEU A 65 -1.79 -3.96 9.21
C LEU A 65 -1.06 -4.53 10.43
N LEU A 66 0.04 -3.91 10.81
CA LEU A 66 0.71 -4.19 12.07
C LEU A 66 -0.19 -3.74 13.24
N PRO A 67 -0.40 -4.61 14.25
CA PRO A 67 -1.08 -4.20 15.46
C PRO A 67 -0.35 -3.03 16.15
N SER A 68 -1.11 -2.12 16.74
CA SER A 68 -0.59 -0.95 17.45
C SER A 68 0.30 -1.28 18.66
N ASN A 69 0.27 -2.52 19.15
CA ASN A 69 1.12 -3.06 20.22
C ASN A 69 2.17 -4.06 19.72
N SER A 70 2.41 -4.13 18.40
CA SER A 70 3.38 -5.06 17.82
C SER A 70 4.80 -4.84 18.39
N THR A 71 5.43 -5.94 18.79
CA THR A 71 6.84 -6.01 19.22
C THR A 71 7.77 -6.50 18.11
N SER A 72 7.27 -6.56 16.86
CA SER A 72 8.07 -6.93 15.70
C SER A 72 9.05 -5.82 15.35
N CYS A 73 10.28 -6.18 14.96
CA CYS A 73 11.25 -5.19 14.49
C CYS A 73 10.79 -4.47 13.23
N THR A 74 9.93 -5.11 12.42
CA THR A 74 9.35 -4.50 11.22
C THR A 74 8.56 -3.23 11.51
N ARG A 75 8.11 -3.00 12.74
CA ARG A 75 7.47 -1.73 13.13
C ARG A 75 8.42 -0.53 13.01
N HIS A 76 9.72 -0.77 13.15
CA HIS A 76 10.74 0.27 13.02
C HIS A 76 11.19 0.47 11.58
N ASP A 77 10.80 -0.43 10.67
CA ASP A 77 11.13 -0.31 9.26
C ASP A 77 10.57 1.00 8.71
N ARG A 78 11.34 1.66 7.87
CA ARG A 78 10.98 3.02 7.43
C ARG A 78 11.60 3.40 6.10
N ILE A 79 10.87 4.21 5.36
CA ILE A 79 11.34 4.86 4.14
C ILE A 79 11.65 6.32 4.43
N HIS A 80 12.84 6.74 3.99
CA HIS A 80 13.25 8.15 3.96
C HIS A 80 13.43 8.60 2.52
N ALA A 81 12.77 9.70 2.16
CA ALA A 81 12.97 10.36 0.87
C ALA A 81 14.17 11.32 0.94
N LYS A 82 15.18 11.13 0.08
CA LYS A 82 16.35 12.01 -0.06
C LYS A 82 16.33 12.69 -1.43
N PHE A 83 15.89 13.95 -1.45
CA PHE A 83 15.64 14.72 -2.67
C PHE A 83 16.86 15.12 -3.47
N GLY A 84 17.98 15.44 -2.81
CA GLY A 84 19.20 15.84 -3.51
C GLY A 84 19.71 14.79 -4.51
N ASN A 85 19.36 13.52 -4.31
CA ASN A 85 19.84 12.40 -5.11
C ASN A 85 18.71 11.54 -5.71
N ASN A 86 17.46 12.03 -5.72
CA ASN A 86 16.27 11.25 -6.12
C ASN A 86 16.34 9.80 -5.61
N THR A 87 16.52 9.64 -4.29
CA THR A 87 16.74 8.33 -3.67
C THR A 87 15.69 8.10 -2.60
N LEU A 88 15.13 6.88 -2.55
CA LEU A 88 14.33 6.41 -1.41
C LEU A 88 15.15 5.35 -0.67
N ASN A 89 15.38 5.58 0.61
CA ASN A 89 16.11 4.65 1.47
C ASN A 89 15.11 3.88 2.33
N TYR A 90 14.96 2.58 2.09
CA TYR A 90 14.22 1.69 2.95
C TYR A 90 15.17 1.04 3.98
N ILE A 91 14.95 1.36 5.24
CA ILE A 91 15.70 0.84 6.38
C ILE A 91 14.89 -0.28 7.00
N VAL A 92 15.47 -1.48 7.02
CA VAL A 92 14.86 -2.70 7.56
C VAL A 92 15.55 -3.04 8.87
N PHE A 93 14.77 -3.22 9.93
CA PHE A 93 15.24 -3.61 11.26
C PHE A 93 15.00 -5.09 11.50
N TYR A 94 16.00 -5.77 12.03
CA TYR A 94 15.92 -7.17 12.42
C TYR A 94 16.51 -7.38 13.81
N ARG A 95 16.14 -8.51 14.44
CA ARG A 95 16.69 -8.85 15.76
C ARG A 95 18.15 -9.27 15.65
N ASN A 96 19.03 -8.63 16.40
CA ASN A 96 20.42 -9.05 16.54
C ASN A 96 20.81 -9.14 18.03
N GLY A 97 20.44 -10.25 18.68
CA GLY A 97 20.68 -10.44 20.10
C GLY A 97 19.50 -9.97 20.97
N ARG A 98 19.62 -8.81 21.64
CA ARG A 98 18.66 -8.37 22.69
C ARG A 98 17.61 -7.35 22.25
N GLY A 99 17.57 -6.95 20.99
CA GLY A 99 16.63 -5.92 20.52
C GLY A 99 16.46 -5.91 19.00
N CYS A 100 15.88 -4.82 18.50
CA CYS A 100 15.75 -4.52 17.08
C CYS A 100 16.87 -3.55 16.67
N ASP A 101 18.10 -4.04 16.73
CA ASP A 101 19.35 -3.30 16.57
C ASP A 101 20.11 -3.69 15.30
N GLY A 102 19.76 -4.82 14.67
CA GLY A 102 20.21 -5.15 13.34
C GLY A 102 19.54 -4.24 12.30
N VAL A 103 20.34 -3.68 11.38
CA VAL A 103 19.83 -2.80 10.31
C VAL A 103 20.35 -3.27 8.96
N GLN A 104 19.47 -3.30 7.97
CA GLN A 104 19.79 -3.46 6.56
C GLN A 104 19.20 -2.28 5.78
N GLU A 105 19.96 -1.73 4.85
CA GLU A 105 19.51 -0.65 3.97
C GLU A 105 19.27 -1.19 2.56
N VAL A 106 18.07 -0.95 2.03
CA VAL A 106 17.72 -1.14 0.63
C VAL A 106 17.44 0.23 0.02
N ARG A 107 18.10 0.55 -1.09
CA ARG A 107 18.04 1.86 -1.73
C ARG A 107 17.38 1.75 -3.09
N LEU A 108 16.35 2.55 -3.31
CA LEU A 108 15.81 2.85 -4.62
C LEU A 108 16.54 4.08 -5.15
N VAL A 109 17.36 3.91 -6.17
CA VAL A 109 18.22 4.97 -6.74
C VAL A 109 17.94 5.17 -8.22
N LYS A 110 18.42 6.30 -8.77
CA LYS A 110 18.12 6.73 -10.15
C LYS A 110 16.61 6.76 -10.40
N ASN A 111 15.85 7.19 -9.39
CA ASN A 111 14.41 7.21 -9.46
C ASN A 111 13.94 8.20 -10.52
N VAL A 112 13.12 7.73 -11.45
CA VAL A 112 12.43 8.53 -12.46
C VAL A 112 10.96 8.17 -12.42
N LEU A 113 10.11 9.17 -12.24
CA LEU A 113 8.67 9.00 -12.29
C LEU A 113 8.21 9.44 -13.68
N GLU A 114 8.17 8.49 -14.62
CA GLU A 114 7.87 8.74 -16.03
C GLU A 114 6.38 8.95 -16.27
N ASN A 115 5.55 8.28 -15.48
CA ASN A 115 4.10 8.41 -15.48
C ASN A 115 3.62 8.51 -14.02
N ASP A 116 2.45 9.12 -13.82
CA ASP A 116 1.80 9.19 -12.51
C ASP A 116 1.74 7.77 -11.89
N GLY A 117 2.39 7.64 -10.74
CA GLY A 117 2.40 6.44 -9.91
C GLY A 117 3.25 5.28 -10.42
N ILE A 118 4.05 5.46 -11.47
CA ILE A 118 5.02 4.45 -11.93
C ILE A 118 6.44 4.99 -11.76
N LEU A 119 7.14 4.43 -10.79
CA LEU A 119 8.53 4.76 -10.48
C LEU A 119 9.46 3.75 -11.15
N HIS A 120 10.28 4.24 -12.08
CA HIS A 120 11.41 3.47 -12.60
C HIS A 120 12.61 3.69 -11.68
N THR A 121 13.17 2.60 -11.14
CA THR A 121 14.25 2.66 -10.16
C THR A 121 15.23 1.50 -10.29
N VAL A 122 16.47 1.73 -9.86
CA VAL A 122 17.43 0.66 -9.56
C VAL A 122 17.34 0.32 -8.07
N VAL A 123 17.27 -0.98 -7.73
CA VAL A 123 17.24 -1.45 -6.34
C VAL A 123 18.63 -1.93 -5.93
N LEU A 124 19.20 -1.34 -4.87
CA LEU A 124 20.48 -1.75 -4.27
C LEU A 124 20.22 -2.25 -2.84
N GLY A 125 20.83 -3.36 -2.41
CA GLY A 125 20.81 -3.79 -1.00
C GLY A 125 20.23 -5.17 -0.70
N SER A 126 19.69 -5.89 -1.69
CA SER A 126 19.55 -7.36 -1.68
C SER A 126 19.14 -7.82 -3.10
N LEU A 127 19.97 -8.64 -3.75
CA LEU A 127 19.95 -8.85 -5.21
C LEU A 127 19.53 -10.25 -5.66
N ASP A 128 19.03 -11.12 -4.79
CA ASP A 128 18.84 -12.53 -5.16
C ASP A 128 17.59 -12.80 -6.03
N LYS A 129 16.87 -11.78 -6.54
CA LYS A 129 15.52 -11.96 -7.12
C LYS A 129 15.15 -11.07 -8.32
N LEU A 130 16.12 -10.54 -9.07
CA LEU A 130 15.82 -9.65 -10.20
C LEU A 130 15.62 -10.38 -11.54
N ASP A 131 15.96 -11.67 -11.65
CA ASP A 131 16.07 -12.42 -12.92
C ASP A 131 14.76 -12.56 -13.75
N LYS A 132 13.63 -12.03 -13.29
CA LYS A 132 12.32 -12.11 -13.98
C LYS A 132 11.64 -10.77 -14.22
N LEU A 133 12.32 -9.66 -13.96
CA LEU A 133 11.74 -8.32 -14.16
C LEU A 133 12.07 -7.79 -15.54
N VAL A 134 11.13 -7.02 -16.11
CA VAL A 134 11.43 -6.17 -17.25
C VAL A 134 12.28 -5.03 -16.73
N ILE A 135 13.51 -4.99 -17.19
CA ILE A 135 14.50 -3.99 -16.83
C ILE A 135 14.68 -3.10 -18.06
N ASP A 136 14.67 -1.79 -17.88
CA ASP A 136 14.98 -0.85 -18.96
C ASP A 136 16.48 -0.89 -19.33
N ASP A 137 16.87 -0.15 -20.36
CA ASP A 137 18.27 -0.09 -20.83
C ASP A 137 19.24 0.46 -19.77
N GLU A 138 18.74 1.13 -18.72
CA GLU A 138 19.51 1.70 -17.62
C GLU A 138 19.58 0.80 -16.38
N GLY A 139 18.96 -0.37 -16.41
CA GLY A 139 18.92 -1.27 -15.25
C GLY A 139 17.76 -1.01 -14.29
N ARG A 140 16.78 -0.15 -14.65
CA ARG A 140 15.65 0.19 -13.80
C ARG A 140 14.51 -0.79 -13.96
N ILE A 141 13.81 -1.04 -12.86
CA ILE A 141 12.55 -1.76 -12.83
C ILE A 141 11.39 -0.78 -12.59
N PRO A 142 10.22 -1.00 -13.20
CA PRO A 142 9.02 -0.27 -12.85
C PRO A 142 8.43 -0.80 -11.53
N LEU A 143 8.00 0.11 -10.67
CA LEU A 143 7.19 -0.21 -9.50
C LEU A 143 6.04 0.80 -9.36
N GLU A 144 4.90 0.33 -8.85
CA GLU A 144 3.78 1.21 -8.52
C GLU A 144 4.04 1.94 -7.19
N ILE A 145 3.79 3.25 -7.16
CA ILE A 145 3.90 4.09 -5.97
C ILE A 145 2.80 5.14 -5.92
N GLY A 146 2.25 5.38 -4.74
CA GLY A 146 1.23 6.40 -4.53
C GLY A 146 0.70 6.37 -3.11
N PHE A 147 -0.38 7.10 -2.88
CA PHE A 147 -1.09 7.08 -1.61
C PHE A 147 -2.36 6.26 -1.72
N GLN A 148 -2.60 5.36 -0.77
CA GLN A 148 -3.85 4.65 -0.60
C GLN A 148 -4.48 5.13 0.70
N GLY A 149 -5.47 6.03 0.61
CA GLY A 149 -5.86 6.83 1.78
C GLY A 149 -4.67 7.67 2.29
N GLU A 150 -4.29 7.48 3.55
CA GLU A 150 -3.16 8.17 4.20
C GLU A 150 -1.83 7.41 4.11
N TYR A 151 -1.85 6.19 3.56
CA TYR A 151 -0.68 5.32 3.50
C TYR A 151 0.11 5.56 2.22
N LEU A 152 1.43 5.76 2.34
CA LEU A 152 2.33 5.57 1.21
C LEU A 152 2.34 4.09 0.85
N ARG A 153 1.88 3.76 -0.35
CA ARG A 153 1.83 2.41 -0.90
C ARG A 153 2.92 2.26 -1.95
N ILE A 154 3.77 1.24 -1.82
CA ILE A 154 4.83 0.93 -2.78
C ILE A 154 4.77 -0.55 -3.14
N GLU A 155 4.83 -0.87 -4.44
CA GLU A 155 4.99 -2.25 -4.89
C GLU A 155 6.32 -2.83 -4.37
N ASP A 156 6.23 -3.97 -3.70
CA ASP A 156 7.35 -4.56 -3.00
C ASP A 156 8.37 -5.19 -3.95
N ARG A 157 9.48 -4.48 -4.13
CA ARG A 157 10.69 -4.99 -4.77
C ARG A 157 11.90 -4.94 -3.85
N MET A 158 11.68 -4.69 -2.56
CA MET A 158 12.72 -4.36 -1.59
C MET A 158 12.80 -5.37 -0.44
N SER A 159 11.70 -6.07 -0.14
CA SER A 159 11.68 -7.06 0.93
C SER A 159 12.22 -8.42 0.50
N ASN A 160 12.48 -9.29 1.47
CA ASN A 160 12.85 -10.68 1.25
C ASN A 160 11.64 -11.60 0.96
N TYR A 161 10.44 -11.06 0.75
CA TYR A 161 9.25 -11.84 0.42
C TYR A 161 9.46 -12.67 -0.87
N LYS A 162 9.16 -13.97 -0.81
CA LYS A 162 9.25 -14.88 -1.96
C LYS A 162 7.86 -15.07 -2.54
N ARG A 163 7.63 -14.48 -3.72
CA ARG A 163 6.40 -14.63 -4.48
C ARG A 163 6.15 -16.10 -4.80
N THR A 164 4.92 -16.54 -4.61
CA THR A 164 4.52 -17.94 -4.82
C THR A 164 3.75 -18.15 -6.12
N LYS A 165 3.15 -17.08 -6.64
CA LYS A 165 2.42 -17.07 -7.92
C LYS A 165 3.14 -16.20 -8.95
N GLN A 166 3.00 -16.57 -10.22
CA GLN A 166 3.44 -15.72 -11.33
C GLN A 166 2.64 -14.42 -11.32
N ASN A 167 3.32 -13.29 -11.48
CA ASN A 167 2.72 -11.94 -11.47
C ASN A 167 2.03 -11.53 -10.14
N GLU A 168 2.34 -12.19 -9.02
CA GLU A 168 1.82 -11.78 -7.71
C GLU A 168 2.26 -10.35 -7.36
N LYS A 169 1.27 -9.46 -7.24
CA LYS A 169 1.47 -8.10 -6.75
C LYS A 169 1.49 -8.11 -5.23
N VAL A 170 2.51 -7.45 -4.68
CA VAL A 170 2.72 -7.31 -3.25
C VAL A 170 2.97 -5.83 -3.02
N TYR A 171 2.28 -5.26 -2.03
CA TYR A 171 2.39 -3.84 -1.72
C TYR A 171 2.75 -3.67 -0.26
N LEU A 172 3.75 -2.84 0.01
CA LEU A 172 4.10 -2.38 1.35
C LEU A 172 3.37 -1.05 1.60
N TYR A 173 2.86 -0.89 2.82
CA TYR A 173 2.15 0.30 3.27
C TYR A 173 2.96 0.96 4.37
N PHE A 174 3.09 2.28 4.29
CA PHE A 174 3.81 3.08 5.26
C PHE A 174 2.96 4.27 5.72
N GLU A 175 2.94 4.53 7.01
CA GLU A 175 2.30 5.69 7.61
C GLU A 175 3.30 6.82 7.76
N LYS A 176 2.91 8.03 7.37
CA LYS A 176 3.65 9.24 7.70
C LYS A 176 3.42 9.57 9.17
N ILE A 177 4.49 9.67 9.95
CA ILE A 177 4.41 10.24 11.29
C ILE A 177 4.99 11.64 11.22
N SER A 178 4.12 12.65 11.27
CA SER A 178 4.54 14.04 11.49
C SER A 178 5.09 14.15 12.91
N LEU A 179 6.38 14.46 13.05
CA LEU A 179 7.01 14.81 14.34
C LEU A 179 6.70 16.27 14.71
#